data_AF-A0A9Q1KGY7-F1
#
_entry.id   AF-A0A9Q1KGY7-F1
#
_cell.length_a   1.000
_cell.length_b   1.000
_cell.length_c   1.000
_cell.angle_alpha   90.00
_cell.angle_beta   90.00
_cell.angle_gamma   90.00
#
_symmetry.space_group_name_H-M   'P 1'
#
loop_
_entity.id
_entity.type
_entity.pdbx_description
1 polymer ?
#
loop_
_entity_poly.entity_id
_entity_poly.type
_entity_poly.pdbx_seq_one_letter_code
_entity_poly.pdbx_strand_id
1 'polypeptide(L)'
;MASATVNLNLAIFSLFIIIFFLSSIPAKSESSVYDILTQFGLPKGLLPDCVVDDTFSPEDGNFVVELEKPCYVQFDYLVYYEKRITGTLKMGSITNLKGIQVKRLFLWFDVDEIKVDLPPGDSIYFQVGLINKKLKVDQFQTVRSCNSGVRSSRSWKLIFEILHRSTAILDMEGQHFLDHSCNASWILVPEVTFQSLSLVLIRLS
;
A
#
# COMPACT_ATOMS: atom_id res chain seq x y z
N MET A 1 -10.44 -58.86 31.98
CA MET A 1 -11.35 -58.01 31.16
C MET A 1 -11.48 -56.58 31.69
N ALA A 2 -11.37 -56.33 33.00
CA ALA A 2 -11.52 -54.97 33.59
C ALA A 2 -10.35 -54.00 33.33
N SER A 3 -9.11 -54.48 33.14
CA SER A 3 -7.95 -53.57 32.92
C SER A 3 -7.96 -52.89 31.54
N ALA A 4 -8.50 -53.57 30.52
CA ALA A 4 -8.55 -53.05 29.15
C ALA A 4 -9.57 -51.91 28.97
N THR A 5 -10.70 -51.96 29.70
CA THR A 5 -11.74 -50.93 29.64
C THR A 5 -11.31 -49.63 30.33
N VAL A 6 -10.51 -49.72 31.41
CA VAL A 6 -9.98 -48.56 32.12
C VAL A 6 -8.97 -47.79 31.26
N ASN A 7 -8.09 -48.51 30.54
CA ASN A 7 -7.13 -47.90 29.61
C ASN A 7 -7.81 -47.22 28.42
N LEU A 8 -8.90 -47.82 27.90
CA LEU A 8 -9.68 -47.24 26.81
C LEU A 8 -10.38 -45.94 27.26
N ASN A 9 -10.97 -45.93 28.46
CA ASN A 9 -11.61 -44.74 29.02
C ASN A 9 -10.60 -43.62 29.32
N LEU A 10 -9.40 -43.96 29.80
CA LEU A 10 -8.32 -42.99 30.00
C LEU A 10 -7.86 -42.37 28.68
N ALA A 11 -7.76 -43.18 27.62
CA ALA A 11 -7.40 -42.71 26.28
C ALA A 11 -8.46 -41.76 25.70
N ILE A 12 -9.75 -42.07 25.90
CA ILE A 12 -10.86 -41.21 25.46
C ILE A 12 -10.85 -39.87 26.21
N PHE A 13 -10.59 -39.88 27.52
CA PHE A 13 -10.52 -38.66 28.33
C PHE A 13 -9.35 -37.77 27.90
N SER A 14 -8.19 -38.37 27.63
CA SER A 14 -7.02 -37.68 27.11
C SER A 14 -7.29 -37.04 25.74
N LEU A 15 -7.94 -37.79 24.84
CA LEU A 15 -8.32 -37.29 23.52
C LEU A 15 -9.31 -36.12 23.61
N PHE A 16 -10.27 -36.18 24.53
CA PHE A 16 -11.24 -35.11 24.74
C PHE A 16 -10.59 -33.83 25.27
N ILE A 17 -9.61 -33.94 26.18
CA ILE A 17 -8.81 -32.81 26.66
C ILE A 17 -7.98 -32.19 25.53
N ILE A 18 -7.38 -33.01 24.67
CA ILE A 18 -6.60 -32.52 23.51
C ILE A 18 -7.50 -31.77 22.52
N ILE A 19 -8.70 -32.28 22.22
CA ILE A 19 -9.66 -31.62 21.30
C ILE A 19 -10.16 -30.28 21.88
N PHE A 20 -10.38 -30.22 23.19
CA PHE A 20 -10.80 -28.99 23.87
C PHE A 20 -9.71 -27.91 23.82
N PHE A 21 -8.45 -28.30 24.01
CA PHE A 21 -7.29 -27.42 23.86
C PHE A 21 -7.06 -26.98 22.41
N LEU A 22 -7.26 -27.87 21.43
CA LEU A 22 -7.13 -27.52 20.01
C LEU A 22 -8.15 -26.48 19.55
N SER A 23 -9.34 -26.46 20.18
CA SER A 23 -10.40 -25.48 19.90
C SER A 23 -10.11 -24.08 20.45
N SER A 24 -9.11 -23.95 21.33
CA SER A 24 -8.73 -22.68 21.96
C SER A 24 -7.55 -22.00 21.25
N ILE A 25 -7.11 -22.51 20.10
CA ILE A 25 -6.11 -21.82 19.29
C ILE A 25 -6.79 -20.55 18.74
N PRO A 26 -6.37 -19.35 19.14
CA PRO A 26 -6.87 -18.14 18.51
C PRO A 26 -6.45 -18.23 17.04
N ALA A 27 -7.42 -18.47 16.17
CA ALA A 27 -7.21 -18.26 14.75
C ALA A 27 -6.85 -16.78 14.60
N LYS A 28 -5.61 -16.50 14.22
CA LYS A 28 -5.22 -15.18 13.72
C LYS A 28 -6.10 -14.95 12.50
N SER A 29 -7.26 -14.34 12.74
CA SER A 29 -8.02 -13.70 11.67
C SER A 29 -7.11 -12.58 11.23
N GLU A 30 -6.34 -12.81 10.17
CA GLU A 30 -5.62 -11.76 9.48
C GLU A 30 -6.67 -10.84 8.87
N SER A 31 -7.27 -9.99 9.71
CA SER A 31 -7.96 -8.81 9.25
C SER A 31 -6.91 -7.99 8.53
N SER A 32 -7.09 -7.80 7.24
CA SER A 32 -6.16 -7.00 6.45
C SER A 32 -6.10 -5.58 7.02
N VAL A 33 -4.97 -4.89 6.88
CA VAL A 33 -4.87 -3.47 7.27
C VAL A 33 -6.02 -2.62 6.72
N TYR A 34 -6.55 -2.93 5.53
CA TYR A 34 -7.70 -2.23 4.95
C TYR A 34 -8.99 -2.39 5.78
N ASP A 35 -9.19 -3.56 6.37
CA ASP A 35 -10.33 -3.85 7.23
C ASP A 35 -10.19 -3.13 8.55
N ILE A 36 -8.97 -3.10 9.12
CA ILE A 36 -8.66 -2.37 10.35
C ILE A 36 -8.93 -0.87 10.14
N LEU A 37 -8.44 -0.27 9.05
CA LEU A 37 -8.73 1.13 8.73
C LEU A 37 -10.24 1.40 8.73
N THR A 38 -11.01 0.51 8.08
CA THR A 38 -12.47 0.64 7.99
C THR A 38 -13.15 0.53 9.37
N GLN A 39 -12.68 -0.36 10.24
CA GLN A 39 -13.18 -0.51 11.61
C GLN A 39 -12.97 0.76 12.45
N PHE A 40 -11.87 1.48 12.22
CA PHE A 40 -11.60 2.77 12.84
C PHE A 40 -12.24 3.94 12.10
N GLY A 41 -13.16 3.70 11.15
CA GLY A 41 -13.89 4.74 10.42
C GLY A 41 -13.06 5.45 9.36
N LEU A 42 -11.91 4.91 8.97
CA LEU A 42 -11.04 5.47 7.95
C LEU A 42 -11.25 4.74 6.60
N PRO A 43 -11.16 5.45 5.48
CA PRO A 43 -11.35 4.83 4.18
C PRO A 43 -10.15 3.93 3.81
N LYS A 44 -10.44 2.72 3.31
CA LYS A 44 -9.42 1.71 2.96
C LYS A 44 -8.39 2.17 1.93
N GLY A 45 -8.74 3.07 1.01
CA GLY A 45 -7.85 3.55 -0.04
C GLY A 45 -6.87 4.64 0.39
N LEU A 46 -6.63 4.79 1.70
CA LEU A 46 -5.50 5.57 2.22
C LEU A 46 -4.16 4.91 1.95
N LEU A 47 -4.13 3.58 1.83
CA LEU A 47 -2.94 2.79 1.54
C LEU A 47 -3.00 2.23 0.10
N PRO A 48 -1.83 2.08 -0.56
CA PRO A 48 -1.74 1.44 -1.88
C PRO A 48 -1.88 -0.08 -1.78
N ASP A 49 -2.16 -0.75 -2.90
CA ASP A 49 -2.36 -2.21 -2.99
C ASP A 49 -1.12 -3.07 -2.69
N CYS A 50 0.09 -2.51 -2.70
CA CYS A 50 1.36 -3.24 -2.57
C CYS A 50 1.79 -3.62 -1.16
N VAL A 51 0.84 -3.93 -0.27
CA VAL A 51 1.12 -4.36 1.10
C VAL A 51 1.55 -5.83 1.08
N VAL A 52 2.73 -6.13 1.63
CA VAL A 52 3.25 -7.50 1.76
C VAL A 52 3.17 -8.04 3.18
N ASP A 53 3.20 -7.16 4.17
CA ASP A 53 3.04 -7.51 5.58
C ASP A 53 2.37 -6.36 6.32
N ASP A 54 1.55 -6.70 7.30
CA ASP A 54 0.92 -5.74 8.18
C ASP A 54 0.85 -6.26 9.62
N THR A 55 1.09 -5.35 10.55
CA THR A 55 1.03 -5.63 11.99
C THR A 55 0.20 -4.55 12.66
N PHE A 56 -0.73 -4.98 13.51
CA PHE A 56 -1.56 -4.09 14.31
C PHE A 56 -1.54 -4.53 15.77
N SER A 57 -1.25 -3.59 16.67
CA SER A 57 -1.37 -3.77 18.11
C SER A 57 -2.68 -3.13 18.59
N PRO A 58 -3.66 -3.94 19.04
CA PRO A 58 -4.93 -3.42 19.52
C PRO A 58 -4.81 -2.71 20.88
N GLU A 59 -3.74 -2.94 21.65
CA GLU A 59 -3.56 -2.32 22.96
C GLU A 59 -3.16 -0.83 22.85
N ASP A 60 -2.26 -0.51 21.92
CA ASP A 60 -1.76 0.85 21.73
C ASP A 60 -2.36 1.54 20.50
N GLY A 61 -3.04 0.79 19.62
CA GLY A 61 -3.53 1.25 18.32
C GLY A 61 -2.43 1.44 17.28
N ASN A 62 -1.20 1.00 17.56
CA ASN A 62 -0.07 1.14 16.64
C ASN A 62 -0.21 0.18 15.46
N PHE A 63 0.05 0.67 14.26
CA PHE A 63 0.14 -0.16 13.05
C PHE A 63 1.46 0.04 12.33
N VAL A 64 1.90 -1.02 11.67
CA VAL A 64 3.04 -1.06 10.78
C VAL A 64 2.60 -1.76 9.51
N VAL A 65 2.91 -1.15 8.37
CA VAL A 65 2.66 -1.71 7.04
C VAL A 65 3.98 -1.74 6.29
N GLU A 66 4.32 -2.90 5.78
CA GLU A 66 5.47 -3.08 4.90
C GLU A 66 4.95 -3.26 3.47
N LEU A 67 5.42 -2.39 2.58
CA LEU A 67 5.21 -2.50 1.16
C LEU A 67 6.34 -3.31 0.52
N GLU A 68 6.06 -3.92 -0.62
CA GLU A 68 7.10 -4.61 -1.39
C GLU A 68 8.24 -3.66 -1.79
N LYS A 69 7.85 -2.45 -2.22
CA LYS A 69 8.72 -1.37 -2.70
C LYS A 69 8.10 -0.01 -2.39
N PRO A 70 8.91 1.07 -2.34
CA PRO A 70 8.39 2.43 -2.28
C PRO A 70 7.46 2.71 -3.46
N CYS A 71 6.42 3.50 -3.20
CA CYS A 71 5.29 3.60 -4.10
C CYS A 71 4.87 5.04 -4.38
N TYR A 72 4.50 5.34 -5.64
CA TYR A 72 3.89 6.61 -6.00
C TYR A 72 2.44 6.41 -6.39
N VAL A 73 1.55 7.23 -5.84
CA VAL A 73 0.13 7.24 -6.19
C VAL A 73 -0.29 8.65 -6.58
N GLN A 74 -0.96 8.77 -7.73
CA GLN A 74 -1.47 10.04 -8.23
C GLN A 74 -2.91 10.25 -7.73
N PHE A 75 -3.10 11.24 -6.85
CA PHE A 75 -4.39 11.82 -6.48
C PHE A 75 -4.52 13.21 -7.13
N ASP A 76 -5.21 14.16 -6.49
CA ASP A 76 -5.14 15.59 -6.84
C ASP A 76 -3.69 16.12 -6.76
N TYR A 77 -2.84 15.41 -6.03
CA TYR A 77 -1.40 15.61 -5.94
C TYR A 77 -0.69 14.27 -5.92
N LEU A 78 0.61 14.30 -6.20
CA LEU A 78 1.45 13.12 -6.12
C LEU A 78 1.75 12.78 -4.66
N VAL A 79 1.45 11.55 -4.27
CA VAL A 79 1.76 10.99 -2.96
C VAL A 79 2.84 9.93 -3.12
N TYR A 80 3.84 9.99 -2.26
CA TYR A 80 4.90 9.00 -2.14
C TYR A 80 4.71 8.24 -0.83
N TYR A 81 4.82 6.93 -0.91
CA TYR A 81 4.79 6.00 0.20
C TYR A 81 6.16 5.33 0.29
N GLU A 82 6.76 5.41 1.46
CA GLU A 82 7.96 4.65 1.76
C GLU A 82 7.65 3.16 1.86
N LYS A 83 8.70 2.34 1.82
CA LYS A 83 8.55 0.89 1.97
C LYS A 83 7.91 0.52 3.31
N ARG A 84 8.23 1.25 4.38
CA ARG A 84 7.70 1.01 5.72
C ARG A 84 6.87 2.20 6.16
N ILE A 85 5.61 1.95 6.50
CA ILE A 85 4.66 2.96 6.96
C ILE A 85 4.29 2.63 8.40
N THR A 86 4.25 3.63 9.27
CA THR A 86 3.88 3.46 10.67
C THR A 86 2.94 4.56 11.13
N GLY A 87 2.09 4.26 12.10
CA GLY A 87 1.30 5.27 12.78
C GLY A 87 0.48 4.68 13.92
N THR A 88 -0.33 5.52 14.55
CA THR A 88 -1.24 5.14 15.63
C THR A 88 -2.67 5.44 15.20
N LEU A 89 -3.49 4.40 15.12
CA LEU A 89 -4.91 4.46 14.79
C LEU A 89 -5.74 4.87 16.00
N LYS A 90 -6.68 5.76 15.74
CA LYS A 90 -7.76 6.15 16.65
C LYS A 90 -9.05 6.25 15.84
N MET A 91 -10.19 6.27 16.52
CA MET A 91 -11.47 6.38 15.84
C MET A 91 -11.53 7.66 14.99
N GLY A 92 -11.59 7.50 13.67
CA GLY A 92 -11.61 8.56 12.68
C GLY A 92 -10.26 9.22 12.38
N SER A 93 -9.13 8.72 12.89
CA SER A 93 -7.83 9.38 12.66
C SER A 93 -6.62 8.47 12.75
N ILE A 94 -5.54 8.86 12.07
CA ILE A 94 -4.20 8.31 12.17
C ILE A 94 -3.27 9.43 12.65
N THR A 95 -2.57 9.21 13.76
CA THR A 95 -1.57 10.13 14.33
C THR A 95 -0.17 9.52 14.29
N ASN A 96 0.87 10.34 14.46
CA ASN A 96 2.28 9.91 14.42
C ASN A 96 2.61 9.15 13.12
N LEU A 97 2.00 9.57 12.01
CA LEU A 97 2.14 8.92 10.73
C LEU A 97 3.53 9.19 10.16
N LYS A 98 4.20 8.13 9.68
CA LYS A 98 5.50 8.18 9.02
C LYS A 98 5.50 7.29 7.79
N GLY A 99 6.34 7.65 6.81
CA GLY A 99 6.45 6.94 5.54
C GLY A 99 5.47 7.40 4.47
N ILE A 100 4.80 8.55 4.63
CA ILE A 100 3.90 9.12 3.62
C ILE A 100 4.25 10.58 3.39
N GLN A 101 4.48 10.92 2.13
CA GLN A 101 4.87 12.27 1.70
C GLN A 101 4.00 12.74 0.55
N VAL A 102 3.70 14.04 0.53
CA VAL A 102 2.95 14.67 -0.55
C VAL A 102 3.81 15.70 -1.27
N LYS A 103 3.69 15.77 -2.60
CA LYS A 103 4.42 16.75 -3.40
C LYS A 103 3.63 18.04 -3.56
N ARG A 104 4.22 19.17 -3.19
CA ARG A 104 3.65 20.53 -3.36
C ARG A 104 4.75 21.50 -3.79
N LEU A 105 4.48 22.35 -4.79
CA LEU A 105 5.41 23.40 -5.24
C LEU A 105 6.86 22.90 -5.39
N PHE A 106 7.02 21.71 -5.99
CA PHE A 106 8.30 21.00 -6.20
C PHE A 106 8.98 20.41 -4.95
N LEU A 107 8.46 20.67 -3.75
CA LEU A 107 8.95 20.13 -2.48
C LEU A 107 8.11 18.94 -2.01
N TRP A 108 8.73 18.06 -1.24
CA TRP A 108 8.08 16.94 -0.55
C TRP A 108 7.82 17.33 0.90
N PHE A 109 6.66 16.94 1.41
CA PHE A 109 6.27 17.22 2.78
C PHE A 109 5.68 15.97 3.42
N ASP A 110 6.09 15.67 4.65
CA ASP A 110 5.58 14.56 5.43
C ASP A 110 4.13 14.80 5.84
N VAL A 111 3.35 13.72 5.86
CA VAL A 111 2.00 13.69 6.43
C VAL A 111 2.09 13.13 7.84
N ASP A 112 1.82 13.96 8.85
CA ASP A 112 1.93 13.57 10.26
C ASP A 112 0.61 13.05 10.83
N GLU A 113 -0.53 13.51 10.31
CA GLU A 113 -1.86 13.13 10.76
C GLU A 113 -2.86 13.05 9.60
N ILE A 114 -3.78 12.09 9.66
CA ILE A 114 -4.94 11.99 8.77
C ILE A 114 -6.19 11.86 9.63
N LYS A 115 -7.22 12.66 9.38
CA LYS A 115 -8.49 12.58 10.13
C LYS A 115 -9.70 12.72 9.23
N VAL A 116 -10.77 12.02 9.54
CA VAL A 116 -12.07 12.15 8.90
C VAL A 116 -13.07 12.80 9.86
N ASP A 117 -14.02 13.52 9.29
CA ASP A 117 -15.19 13.96 10.05
C ASP A 117 -16.06 12.72 10.38
N LEU A 118 -16.16 12.36 11.66
CA LEU A 118 -17.05 11.28 12.13
C LEU A 118 -18.53 11.73 12.03
N PRO A 119 -19.49 10.79 11.87
CA PRO A 119 -20.61 10.94 10.94
C PRO A 119 -21.51 12.18 11.08
N PRO A 120 -22.07 12.67 9.94
CA PRO A 120 -21.72 12.34 8.55
C PRO A 120 -20.72 13.36 7.99
N GLY A 121 -19.50 12.90 7.74
CA GLY A 121 -18.41 13.73 7.24
C GLY A 121 -17.98 13.38 5.83
N ASP A 122 -18.10 14.34 4.90
CA ASP A 122 -17.65 14.15 3.51
C ASP A 122 -16.16 14.52 3.32
N SER A 123 -15.47 14.84 4.41
CA SER A 123 -14.17 15.48 4.39
C SER A 123 -13.13 14.73 5.20
N ILE A 124 -11.94 14.68 4.63
CA ILE A 124 -10.73 14.14 5.22
C ILE A 124 -9.67 15.23 5.24
N TYR A 125 -8.90 15.29 6.31
CA TYR A 125 -7.89 16.29 6.54
C TYR A 125 -6.53 15.62 6.69
N PHE A 126 -5.56 16.14 5.94
CA PHE A 126 -4.17 15.73 6.01
C PHE A 126 -3.38 16.85 6.68
N GLN A 127 -2.73 16.54 7.80
CA GLN A 127 -1.78 17.43 8.44
C GLN A 127 -0.41 17.23 7.79
N VAL A 128 0.11 18.31 7.23
CA VAL A 128 1.37 18.34 6.49
C VAL A 128 2.24 19.41 7.13
N GLY A 129 3.12 19.00 8.04
CA GLY A 129 3.81 19.92 8.95
C GLY A 129 2.83 20.78 9.75
N LEU A 130 2.90 22.10 9.59
CA LEU A 130 2.02 23.06 10.30
C LEU A 130 0.71 23.38 9.57
N ILE A 131 0.44 22.75 8.42
CA ILE A 131 -0.70 23.08 7.56
C ILE A 131 -1.69 21.91 7.54
N ASN A 132 -2.99 22.22 7.60
CA ASN A 132 -4.05 21.23 7.41
C ASN A 132 -4.65 21.37 6.02
N LYS A 133 -4.75 20.27 5.28
CA LYS A 133 -5.38 20.22 3.96
C LYS A 133 -6.67 19.42 3.99
N LYS A 134 -7.78 20.08 3.66
CA LYS A 134 -9.09 19.45 3.47
C LYS A 134 -9.23 18.86 2.07
N LEU A 135 -9.76 17.64 2.00
CA LEU A 135 -10.07 16.89 0.79
C LEU A 135 -11.41 16.16 0.94
N LYS A 136 -12.00 15.74 -0.18
CA LYS A 136 -13.20 14.90 -0.19
C LYS A 136 -12.83 13.44 0.10
N VAL A 137 -13.60 12.78 0.97
CA VAL A 137 -13.40 11.37 1.36
C VAL A 137 -13.50 10.43 0.16
N ASP A 138 -14.38 10.72 -0.81
CA ASP A 138 -14.69 9.85 -1.96
C ASP A 138 -13.45 9.37 -2.74
N GLN A 139 -12.43 10.22 -2.84
CA GLN A 139 -11.21 9.87 -3.59
C GLN A 139 -10.38 8.75 -2.94
N PHE A 140 -10.63 8.45 -1.67
CA PHE A 140 -9.91 7.47 -0.86
C PHE A 140 -10.72 6.19 -0.59
N GLN A 141 -11.94 6.06 -1.12
CA GLN A 141 -12.75 4.85 -0.88
C GLN A 141 -12.19 3.61 -1.60
N THR A 142 -11.50 3.82 -2.71
CA THR A 142 -10.92 2.77 -3.54
C THR A 142 -9.41 2.68 -3.31
N VAL A 143 -8.92 1.47 -3.05
CA VAL A 143 -7.48 1.17 -3.04
C VAL A 143 -6.92 1.42 -4.44
N ARG A 144 -5.78 2.11 -4.52
CA ARG A 144 -5.15 2.48 -5.80
C ARG A 144 -3.87 1.71 -6.01
N SER A 145 -3.62 1.37 -7.26
CA SER A 145 -2.41 0.66 -7.63
C SER A 145 -1.19 1.53 -7.64
N CYS A 146 -0.08 0.91 -7.25
CA CYS A 146 1.20 1.57 -7.21
C CYS A 146 1.73 1.93 -8.60
N ASN A 147 2.26 3.15 -8.75
CA ASN A 147 3.00 3.56 -9.94
C ASN A 147 4.51 3.51 -9.67
N SER A 148 5.26 2.87 -10.57
CA SER A 148 6.70 2.62 -10.45
C SER A 148 7.60 3.83 -10.79
N GLY A 149 7.02 5.02 -10.92
CA GLY A 149 7.80 6.25 -11.01
C GLY A 149 7.12 7.33 -11.83
N VAL A 150 7.21 8.54 -11.31
CA VAL A 150 6.74 9.75 -11.98
C VAL A 150 7.64 10.05 -13.17
N ARG A 151 7.18 9.73 -14.39
CA ARG A 151 7.63 10.47 -15.57
C ARG A 151 7.18 11.91 -15.38
N SER A 152 8.08 12.76 -14.89
CA SER A 152 7.94 14.22 -14.90
C SER A 152 7.94 14.70 -16.35
N SER A 153 6.82 14.52 -17.05
CA SER A 153 6.69 14.83 -18.48
C SER A 153 5.74 16.00 -18.71
N ARG A 154 5.93 17.16 -18.06
CA ARG A 154 5.13 18.39 -18.38
C ARG A 154 5.83 19.74 -18.14
N SER A 155 7.17 19.83 -18.19
CA SER A 155 7.86 21.14 -18.28
C SER A 155 8.64 21.28 -19.59
N TRP A 156 9.19 20.17 -20.09
CA TRP A 156 9.89 20.14 -21.37
C TRP A 156 8.94 20.22 -22.59
N LYS A 157 7.64 19.94 -22.41
CA LYS A 157 6.65 19.99 -23.50
C LYS A 157 6.55 21.39 -24.14
N LEU A 158 6.68 22.44 -23.34
CA LEU A 158 6.66 23.83 -23.81
C LEU A 158 7.98 24.26 -24.48
N ILE A 159 9.12 23.69 -24.04
CA ILE A 159 10.43 23.96 -24.67
C ILE A 159 10.54 23.24 -26.03
N PHE A 160 10.00 22.01 -26.12
CA PHE A 160 9.93 21.26 -27.38
C PHE A 160 8.94 21.87 -28.39
N GLU A 161 7.83 22.49 -27.94
CA GLU A 161 6.90 23.22 -28.82
C GLU A 161 7.53 24.45 -29.49
N ILE A 162 8.44 25.15 -28.80
CA ILE A 162 9.11 26.34 -29.37
C ILE A 162 10.17 25.95 -30.41
N LEU A 163 10.80 24.77 -30.27
CA LEU A 163 11.93 24.37 -31.12
C LEU A 163 11.57 23.52 -32.35
N HIS A 164 10.37 22.94 -32.44
CA HIS A 164 9.96 22.12 -33.59
C HIS A 164 8.73 22.66 -34.33
N ARG A 165 8.89 23.80 -35.00
CA ARG A 165 7.92 24.34 -35.99
C ARG A 165 7.99 23.65 -37.37
N SER A 166 8.65 22.51 -37.48
CA SER A 166 8.61 21.72 -38.73
C SER A 166 9.06 20.30 -38.43
N THR A 167 8.10 19.41 -38.25
CA THR A 167 7.88 18.24 -39.11
C THR A 167 6.83 17.36 -38.45
N ALA A 168 5.77 17.12 -39.23
CA ALA A 168 4.88 15.95 -39.24
C ALA A 168 4.59 15.22 -37.91
N ILE A 169 3.30 15.25 -37.59
CA ILE A 169 2.49 14.22 -36.92
C ILE A 169 3.21 12.86 -36.83
N LEU A 170 3.55 12.46 -35.61
CA LEU A 170 3.56 11.05 -35.23
C LEU A 170 2.51 10.90 -34.14
N ASP A 171 1.33 10.44 -34.57
CA ASP A 171 0.36 9.83 -33.67
C ASP A 171 1.06 8.66 -32.98
N MET A 172 1.29 8.81 -31.67
CA MET A 172 1.65 7.69 -30.81
C MET A 172 0.37 7.24 -30.10
N GLU A 173 -0.48 6.54 -30.84
CA GLU A 173 -1.38 5.54 -30.26
C GLU A 173 -0.50 4.36 -29.83
N GLY A 174 0.11 4.50 -28.66
CA GLY A 174 0.98 3.51 -28.06
C GLY A 174 0.67 3.42 -26.58
N GLN A 175 -0.46 2.78 -26.26
CA GLN A 175 -0.76 2.30 -24.91
C GLN A 175 0.33 1.31 -24.51
N HIS A 176 1.42 1.84 -23.97
CA HIS A 176 2.32 1.07 -23.13
C HIS A 176 1.52 0.70 -21.88
N PHE A 177 1.12 -0.58 -21.85
CA PHE A 177 0.60 -1.29 -20.70
C PHE A 177 1.59 -1.09 -19.53
N LEU A 178 1.29 -0.12 -18.67
CA LEU A 178 2.00 0.07 -17.41
C LEU A 178 1.56 -1.09 -16.54
N ASP A 179 2.44 -2.06 -16.32
CA ASP A 179 2.12 -3.12 -15.39
C ASP A 179 2.03 -2.50 -13.99
N HIS A 180 0.79 -2.42 -13.50
CA HIS A 180 0.37 -1.91 -12.20
C HIS A 180 0.73 -2.88 -11.06
N SER A 181 1.52 -3.90 -11.35
CA SER A 181 1.81 -4.97 -10.41
C SER A 181 2.95 -4.62 -9.45
N CYS A 182 2.64 -4.76 -8.16
CA CYS A 182 3.57 -4.69 -7.05
C CYS A 182 4.77 -5.63 -7.25
N ASN A 183 4.53 -6.78 -7.89
CA ASN A 183 5.49 -7.86 -8.13
C ASN A 183 6.57 -7.59 -9.21
N ALA A 184 6.62 -6.40 -9.80
CA ALA A 184 7.67 -6.06 -10.76
C ALA A 184 8.96 -5.66 -10.03
N SER A 185 9.84 -6.65 -9.80
CA SER A 185 11.22 -6.50 -9.34
C SER A 185 12.11 -6.07 -10.51
N TRP A 186 12.56 -4.81 -10.53
CA TRP A 186 13.54 -4.34 -11.52
C TRP A 186 14.86 -4.08 -10.81
N ILE A 187 15.85 -4.96 -11.02
CA ILE A 187 17.25 -4.66 -10.74
C ILE A 187 17.68 -3.66 -11.83
N LEU A 188 18.13 -2.48 -11.43
CA LEU A 188 18.84 -1.58 -12.33
C LEU A 188 20.16 -2.23 -12.72
N VAL A 189 20.20 -2.93 -13.84
CA VAL A 189 21.45 -3.26 -14.51
C VAL A 189 21.78 -2.08 -15.43
N PRO A 190 22.85 -1.31 -15.16
CA PRO A 190 23.32 -0.34 -16.11
C PRO A 190 24.08 -1.11 -17.20
N GLU A 191 23.40 -1.58 -18.23
CA GLU A 191 24.08 -2.18 -19.39
C GLU A 191 24.15 -1.17 -20.55
N VAL A 192 25.18 -0.35 -20.42
CA VAL A 192 26.14 0.06 -21.45
C VAL A 192 25.80 -0.40 -22.88
N THR A 193 25.53 0.58 -23.74
CA THR A 193 25.70 0.64 -25.20
C THR A 193 25.27 -0.58 -26.03
N PHE A 194 24.16 -0.44 -26.76
CA PHE A 194 23.79 -1.35 -27.84
C PHE A 194 24.43 -0.89 -29.16
N GLN A 195 25.34 -1.70 -29.68
CA GLN A 195 25.41 -1.91 -31.13
C GLN A 195 25.48 -3.42 -31.40
N SER A 196 24.38 -3.91 -31.96
CA SER A 196 24.24 -5.17 -32.70
C SER A 196 24.01 -6.49 -31.93
N LEU A 197 22.74 -6.91 -31.97
CA LEU A 197 22.24 -8.27 -32.31
C LEU A 197 22.73 -9.48 -31.48
N SER A 198 21.88 -9.95 -30.57
CA SER A 198 21.28 -11.30 -30.61
C SER A 198 20.24 -11.46 -29.49
N LEU A 199 19.02 -11.87 -29.85
CA LEU A 199 17.94 -12.21 -28.92
C LEU A 199 18.27 -13.53 -28.22
N VAL A 200 18.47 -13.52 -26.91
CA VAL A 200 18.35 -14.72 -26.07
C VAL A 200 17.31 -14.43 -25.00
N LEU A 201 16.13 -15.03 -25.14
CA LEU A 201 15.12 -15.08 -24.09
C LEU A 201 15.46 -16.24 -23.16
N ILE A 202 15.80 -15.97 -21.90
CA ILE A 202 15.88 -17.00 -20.86
C ILE A 202 14.80 -16.73 -19.84
N ARG A 203 13.88 -17.69 -19.69
CA ARG A 203 12.90 -17.78 -18.60
C ARG A 203 13.60 -18.53 -17.46
N LEU A 204 13.75 -17.91 -16.29
CA LEU A 204 14.12 -18.65 -15.08
C LEU A 204 12.89 -18.75 -14.18
N SER A 205 12.66 -19.97 -13.71
CA SER A 205 11.63 -20.35 -12.75
C SER A 205 11.86 -19.74 -11.38
#